data_AF-T2JRA6-F1
#
_entry.id   AF-T2JRA6-F1
#
_cell.length_a   1.000
_cell.length_b   1.000
_cell.length_c   1.000
_cell.angle_alpha   90.00
_cell.angle_beta   90.00
_cell.angle_gamma   90.00
#
_symmetry.space_group_name_H-M   'P 1'
#
loop_
_entity.id
_entity.type
_entity.pdbx_description
1 polymer ?
#
loop_
_entity_poly.entity_id
_entity_poly.type
_entity_poly.pdbx_seq_one_letter_code
_entity_poly.pdbx_strand_id
1 'polypeptide(L)' 'MSVEVMGQKLDMPIYCAPTALQRLFHHEGERAVARAAAEYGTMFGVSSLATVTVEEIAKITNTPKMFQFYFHKTGA' A
#
# COMPACT_ATOMS: atom_id res chain seq x y z
N MET A 1 3.68 17.49 10.17
CA MET A 1 4.59 16.66 11.01
C MET A 1 5.28 15.65 10.08
N SER A 2 6.06 16.14 9.12
CA SER A 2 6.59 15.29 8.04
C SER A 2 7.80 14.47 8.50
N VAL A 3 8.02 13.35 7.83
CA VAL A 3 9.14 12.44 8.08
C VAL A 3 9.63 11.85 6.76
N GLU A 4 10.91 11.54 6.68
CA GLU A 4 11.48 10.76 5.59
C GLU A 4 11.64 9.30 6.02
N VAL A 5 11.07 8.37 5.24
CA VAL A 5 11.14 6.94 5.47
C VAL A 5 11.74 6.28 4.22
N MET A 6 12.90 5.65 4.35
CA MET A 6 13.59 4.98 3.22
C MET A 6 13.78 5.90 1.99
N GLY A 7 14.09 7.19 2.21
CA GLY A 7 14.25 8.18 1.14
C GLY A 7 12.94 8.72 0.55
N GLN A 8 11.78 8.34 1.10
CA GLN A 8 10.47 8.83 0.68
C GLN A 8 9.91 9.80 1.73
N LYS A 9 9.52 11.00 1.29
CA LYS A 9 8.86 11.98 2.16
C LYS A 9 7.40 11.60 2.40
N LEU A 10 6.98 11.57 3.66
CA LEU A 10 5.57 11.47 4.08
C LEU A 10 5.18 12.73 4.84
N ASP A 11 3.95 13.20 4.65
CA ASP A 11 3.46 14.44 5.28
C ASP A 11 3.09 14.24 6.76
N MET A 12 2.91 12.98 7.17
CA MET A 12 2.65 12.55 8.55
C MET A 12 3.39 11.25 8.91
N PRO A 13 3.65 10.97 10.21
CA PRO A 13 4.46 9.84 10.65
C PRO A 13 3.66 8.55 10.84
N ILE A 14 2.62 8.34 10.04
CA ILE A 14 1.76 7.16 10.04
C ILE A 14 1.46 6.78 8.60
N TYR A 15 1.31 5.48 8.31
CA TYR A 15 0.98 4.98 6.98
C TYR A 15 0.02 3.78 7.06
N CYS A 16 -0.61 3.41 5.95
CA CYS A 16 -1.54 2.29 5.91
C CYS A 16 -0.78 0.95 5.89
N ALA A 17 -0.84 0.19 6.98
CA ALA A 17 -0.15 -1.11 7.08
C ALA A 17 -0.72 -2.16 6.10
N PRO A 18 0.11 -3.10 5.61
CA PRO A 18 -0.34 -4.19 4.73
C PRO A 18 -1.44 -5.02 5.38
N THR A 19 -2.61 -5.05 4.72
CA THR A 19 -3.76 -5.86 5.14
C THR A 19 -4.29 -6.60 3.92
N ALA A 20 -4.47 -7.92 4.04
CA ALA A 20 -4.90 -8.78 2.95
C ALA A 20 -6.41 -8.68 2.68
N LEU A 21 -6.82 -9.08 1.48
CA LEU A 21 -8.23 -9.34 1.12
C LEU A 21 -9.20 -8.18 1.35
N GLN A 22 -8.81 -6.94 1.06
CA GLN A 22 -9.63 -5.77 1.41
C GLN A 22 -10.97 -5.71 0.67
N ARG A 23 -11.08 -6.36 -0.49
CA ARG A 23 -12.37 -6.50 -1.20
C ARG A 23 -13.42 -7.34 -0.48
N LEU A 24 -13.04 -8.09 0.56
CA LEU A 24 -14.01 -8.72 1.47
C LEU A 24 -14.77 -7.69 2.30
N PHE A 25 -14.17 -6.53 2.57
CA PHE A 25 -14.76 -5.48 3.41
C PHE A 25 -15.43 -4.38 2.58
N HIS A 26 -14.89 -4.06 1.40
CA HIS A 26 -15.47 -3.08 0.50
C HIS A 26 -15.10 -3.35 -0.95
N HIS A 27 -16.03 -3.22 -1.90
CA HIS A 27 -15.82 -3.58 -3.31
C HIS A 27 -14.62 -2.87 -3.99
N GLU A 28 -14.28 -1.65 -3.55
CA GLU A 28 -13.09 -0.95 -4.03
C GLU A 28 -11.77 -1.51 -3.49
N GLY A 29 -11.80 -2.07 -2.26
CA GLY A 29 -10.67 -2.65 -1.56
C GLY A 29 -9.43 -1.76 -1.55
N GLU A 30 -8.31 -2.34 -1.98
CA GLU A 30 -7.00 -1.70 -1.98
C GLU A 30 -6.95 -0.43 -2.86
N ARG A 31 -7.86 -0.28 -3.84
CA ARG A 31 -7.95 0.95 -4.66
C ARG A 31 -8.34 2.17 -3.82
N ALA A 32 -9.27 1.99 -2.88
CA ALA A 32 -9.72 3.06 -2.01
C ALA A 32 -8.60 3.46 -1.04
N VAL A 33 -7.89 2.48 -0.46
CA VAL A 33 -6.75 2.75 0.41
C VAL A 33 -5.60 3.43 -0.33
N ALA A 34 -5.32 3.04 -1.57
CA ALA A 34 -4.31 3.70 -2.40
C ALA A 34 -4.63 5.18 -2.64
N ARG A 35 -5.89 5.50 -2.96
CA ARG A 35 -6.33 6.90 -3.12
C ARG A 35 -6.26 7.68 -1.80
N ALA A 36 -6.68 7.07 -0.69
CA ALA A 36 -6.60 7.71 0.62
C ALA A 36 -5.14 7.99 1.03
N ALA A 37 -4.24 7.02 0.85
CA ALA A 37 -2.81 7.23 1.13
C ALA A 37 -2.23 8.39 0.29
N ALA A 38 -2.66 8.51 -0.97
CA ALA A 38 -2.29 9.63 -1.83
C ALA A 38 -2.85 10.97 -1.35
N GLU A 39 -4.13 11.02 -1.02
CA GLU A 39 -4.83 12.20 -0.54
C GLU A 39 -4.19 12.76 0.74
N TYR A 40 -3.79 11.89 1.67
CA TYR A 40 -3.15 12.29 2.93
C TYR A 40 -1.62 12.32 2.88
N GLY A 41 -1.01 12.20 1.70
CA GLY A 41 0.44 12.31 1.55
C GLY A 41 1.23 11.28 2.36
N THR A 42 0.73 10.05 2.49
CA THR A 42 1.39 8.96 3.24
C THR A 42 1.57 7.69 2.40
N MET A 43 2.31 6.71 2.90
CA MET A 43 2.64 5.47 2.21
C MET A 43 1.50 4.44 2.26
N PHE A 44 1.41 3.59 1.23
CA PHE A 44 0.53 2.43 1.24
C PHE A 44 1.32 1.11 1.34
N GLY A 45 1.13 0.38 2.43
CA GLY A 45 1.57 -1.00 2.58
C GLY A 45 0.64 -1.97 1.85
N VAL A 46 1.17 -2.72 0.89
CA VAL A 46 0.42 -3.67 0.06
C VAL A 46 0.77 -5.09 0.47
N SER A 47 -0.23 -5.92 0.78
CA SER A 47 -0.02 -7.34 1.10
C SER A 47 0.26 -8.17 -0.15
N SER A 48 1.07 -9.22 -0.03
CA SER A 48 1.18 -10.25 -1.08
C SER A 48 -0.11 -11.02 -1.34
N LEU A 49 -1.10 -10.90 -0.44
CA LEU A 49 -2.45 -11.46 -0.55
C LEU A 49 -3.50 -10.37 -0.83
N ALA A 50 -3.07 -9.23 -1.38
CA ALA A 50 -3.98 -8.19 -1.85
C ALA A 50 -4.89 -8.72 -2.97
N THR A 51 -6.11 -8.18 -3.05
CA THR A 51 -7.04 -8.56 -4.11
C THR A 51 -6.91 -7.70 -5.36
N VAL A 52 -6.00 -6.73 -5.35
CA VAL A 52 -5.68 -5.83 -6.47
C VAL A 52 -4.17 -5.89 -6.66
N THR A 53 -3.71 -5.95 -7.92
CA THR A 53 -2.27 -6.09 -8.19
C THR A 53 -1.51 -4.79 -7.90
N VAL A 54 -0.20 -4.91 -7.64
CA VAL A 54 0.66 -3.74 -7.39
C VAL A 54 0.69 -2.82 -8.61
N GLU A 55 0.66 -3.38 -9.83
CA GLU A 55 0.62 -2.62 -11.08
C GLU A 55 -0.67 -1.80 -11.22
N GLU A 56 -1.80 -2.38 -10.81
CA GLU A 56 -3.07 -1.64 -10.81
C GLU A 56 -3.04 -0.51 -9.77
N ILE A 57 -2.51 -0.77 -8.56
CA ILE A 57 -2.30 0.27 -7.54
C ILE A 57 -1.37 1.38 -8.06
N ALA A 58 -0.30 1.03 -8.79
CA ALA A 58 0.63 1.98 -9.38
C ALA A 58 0.00 2.87 -10.45
N LYS A 59 -1.02 2.38 -11.18
CA LYS A 59 -1.78 3.20 -12.13
C LYS A 59 -2.70 4.21 -11.45
N ILE A 60 -3.08 3.98 -10.19
CA ILE A 60 -3.96 4.87 -9.42
C ILE A 60 -3.18 6.03 -8.81
N THR A 61 -1.96 5.78 -8.31
CA THR A 61 -1.18 6.81 -7.62
C THR A 61 0.34 6.56 -7.64
N ASN A 62 1.12 7.64 -7.64
CA ASN A 62 2.57 7.66 -7.47
C ASN A 62 3.02 7.68 -6.00
N THR A 63 2.10 7.68 -5.05
CA THR A 63 2.36 7.61 -3.61
C THR A 63 3.37 6.51 -3.25
N PRO A 64 4.28 6.70 -2.28
CA PRO A 64 5.18 5.64 -1.84
C PRO A 64 4.42 4.36 -1.46
N LYS A 65 4.99 3.19 -1.80
CA LYS A 65 4.40 1.88 -1.53
C LYS A 65 5.43 0.98 -0.87
N MET A 66 4.98 0.15 0.07
CA MET A 66 5.77 -0.93 0.64
C MET A 66 5.08 -2.25 0.35
N PHE A 67 5.77 -3.17 -0.31
CA PHE A 67 5.22 -4.50 -0.57
C PHE A 67 5.60 -5.45 0.56
N GLN A 68 4.60 -6.01 1.24
CA GLN A 68 4.78 -7.07 2.21
C GLN A 68 4.86 -8.40 1.48
N PHE A 69 5.96 -9.11 1.72
CA PHE A 69 6.25 -10.39 1.08
C PHE A 69 6.36 -11.50 2.13
N TYR A 70 5.97 -12.72 1.77
CA TYR A 70 6.28 -13.93 2.53
C TYR A 70 7.36 -14.73 1.78
N PHE A 71 8.41 -15.11 2.49
CA PHE A 71 9.39 -16.04 1.94
C PHE A 71 8.79 -17.46 1.92
N HIS A 72 8.28 -17.87 0.76
CA HIS A 72 7.66 -19.18 0.57
C HIS A 72 8.73 -20.29 0.51
N LYS A 73 8.42 -21.48 1.07
CA LYS A 73 9.36 -22.62 1.16
C LYS A 73 9.85 -23.12 -0.21
N THR A 74 8.99 -23.05 -1.21
CA THR A 74 9.36 -23.21 -2.61
C THR A 74 9.83 -21.84 -3.05
N GLY A 75 11.15 -21.65 -3.15
CA GLY A 75 11.73 -20.38 -3.61
C GLY A 75 11.11 -19.91 -4.92
N ALA A 76 11.24 -18.60 -5.17
CA ALA A 76 10.79 -17.94 -6.39
C ALA A 76 11.20 -18.69 -7.67
#